data_AF-A0A7K2M6S0-F1
#
_entry.id   AF-A0A7K2M6S0-F1
#
_cell.length_a   1.000
_cell.length_b   1.000
_cell.length_c   1.000
_cell.angle_alpha   90.00
_cell.angle_beta   90.00
_cell.angle_gamma   90.00
#
_symmetry.space_group_name_H-M   'P 1'
#
loop_
_entity.id
_entity.type
_entity.pdbx_description
1 polymer ?
#
loop_
_entity_poly.entity_id
_entity_poly.type
_entity_poly.pdbx_seq_one_letter_code
_entity_poly.pdbx_strand_id
1 'polypeptide(L)' 'MTRTGRHRGGTGFIGFKSHLRVTVVPGEAAYLLSQRGVTALRGHAAQVLAPLLDGTRDREAVLR' A
#
# COMPACT_ATOMS: atom_id res chain seq x y z
N MET A 1 -3.01 13.68 17.77
CA MET A 1 -3.50 13.72 16.38
C MET A 1 -3.69 12.29 15.89
N THR A 2 -4.84 11.68 16.18
CA THR A 2 -5.18 10.31 15.75
C THR A 2 -6.51 10.43 15.02
N ARG A 3 -6.46 10.54 13.69
CA ARG A 3 -7.67 10.64 12.87
C ARG A 3 -8.10 9.23 12.48
N THR A 4 -8.86 8.59 13.35
CA THR A 4 -9.53 7.31 13.08
C THR A 4 -10.68 7.56 12.11
N GLY A 5 -10.44 7.34 10.83
CA GLY A 5 -11.47 7.42 9.78
C GLY A 5 -12.20 6.09 9.63
N ARG A 6 -13.45 6.03 10.10
CA ARG A 6 -14.40 4.95 9.81
C ARG A 6 -14.88 5.12 8.36
N HIS A 7 -14.27 4.43 7.39
CA HIS A 7 -14.66 4.55 5.98
C HIS A 7 -15.84 3.62 5.62
N ARG A 8 -17.05 4.19 5.61
CA ARG A 8 -18.18 3.65 4.81
C ARG A 8 -17.87 3.92 3.34
N GLY A 9 -17.48 2.89 2.58
CA GLY A 9 -17.34 2.92 1.10
C GLY A 9 -16.60 4.11 0.49
N GLY A 10 -15.54 4.62 1.13
CA GLY A 10 -15.27 6.07 1.15
C GLY A 10 -14.29 6.65 0.13
N THR A 11 -14.53 7.94 -0.12
CA THR A 11 -13.82 8.97 -0.90
C THR A 11 -12.38 9.29 -0.46
N GLY A 12 -11.64 8.32 0.09
CA GLY A 12 -10.27 8.50 0.56
C GLY A 12 -9.25 7.89 -0.39
N PHE A 13 -8.12 8.59 -0.60
CA PHE A 13 -6.97 7.98 -1.25
C PHE A 13 -6.42 6.83 -0.39
N ILE A 14 -6.03 5.75 -1.05
CA ILE A 14 -5.47 4.54 -0.45
C ILE A 14 -3.96 4.57 -0.63
N GLY A 15 -3.25 4.38 0.47
CA GLY A 15 -1.81 4.20 0.44
C GLY A 15 -1.27 3.52 1.68
N PHE A 16 -0.04 3.05 1.59
CA PHE A 16 0.70 2.64 2.78
C PHE A 16 0.95 3.83 3.72
N LYS A 17 1.25 3.54 4.99
CA LYS A 17 1.67 4.58 5.95
C LYS A 17 2.83 5.38 5.35
N SER A 18 2.85 6.69 5.54
CA SER A 18 3.80 7.61 4.89
C SER A 18 5.29 7.33 5.12
N HIS A 19 5.62 6.66 6.23
CA HIS A 19 6.98 6.24 6.57
C HIS A 19 7.40 4.91 5.89
N LEU A 20 6.50 4.27 5.15
CA LEU A 20 6.79 3.07 4.39
C LEU A 20 7.23 3.44 2.98
N ARG A 21 8.26 2.74 2.51
CA ARG A 21 8.70 2.76 1.11
C ARG A 21 8.45 1.38 0.52
N VAL A 22 7.99 1.33 -0.73
CA VAL A 22 7.69 0.09 -1.44
C VAL A 22 8.81 -0.20 -2.43
N THR A 23 9.32 -1.44 -2.41
CA THR A 23 10.21 -1.98 -3.44
C THR A 23 9.65 -3.32 -3.90
N VAL A 24 9.49 -3.51 -5.20
CA VAL A 24 9.05 -4.80 -5.76
C VAL A 24 10.25 -5.54 -6.33
N VAL A 25 10.43 -6.79 -5.90
CA VAL A 25 11.39 -7.73 -6.49
C VAL A 25 10.57 -8.81 -7.22
N PRO A 26 10.56 -8.79 -8.57
CA PRO A 26 9.77 -9.73 -9.38
C PRO A 26 10.08 -11.19 -9.05
N GLY A 27 9.03 -12.00 -8.92
CA GLY A 27 9.17 -13.43 -8.56
C GLY A 27 9.42 -13.68 -7.08
N GLU A 28 9.64 -12.65 -6.26
CA GLU A 28 9.97 -12.79 -4.85
C GLU A 28 8.91 -12.16 -3.92
N ALA A 29 8.80 -10.83 -3.89
CA ALA A 29 7.91 -10.10 -2.99
C ALA A 29 7.81 -8.61 -3.32
N ALA A 30 6.78 -7.96 -2.78
CA ALA A 30 6.82 -6.54 -2.48
C ALA A 30 7.34 -6.33 -1.06
N TYR A 31 8.36 -5.51 -0.89
CA TYR A 31 8.96 -5.15 0.38
C TYR A 31 8.46 -3.79 0.85
N LEU A 32 7.99 -3.73 2.10
CA LEU A 32 7.67 -2.50 2.80
C LEU A 32 8.82 -2.16 3.74
N LEU A 33 9.56 -1.11 3.41
CA LEU A 33 10.73 -0.68 4.15
C LEU A 33 10.37 0.47 5.10
N SER A 34 10.87 0.38 6.33
CA SER A 34 10.81 1.44 7.33
C SER A 34 12.13 1.48 8.11
N GLN A 35 12.32 2.52 8.91
CA GLN A 35 13.44 2.56 9.86
C GLN A 35 13.41 1.43 10.89
N ARG A 36 12.24 0.84 11.16
CA ARG A 36 12.05 -0.21 12.17
C ARG A 36 12.19 -1.62 11.62
N GLY A 37 12.44 -1.75 10.32
CA GLY A 37 12.59 -3.04 9.65
C GLY A 37 11.79 -3.14 8.37
N VAL A 38 11.72 -4.38 7.87
CA VAL A 38 11.19 -4.73 6.56
C VAL A 38 10.07 -5.76 6.71
N THR A 39 8.97 -5.54 6.00
CA THR A 39 7.88 -6.51 5.87
C THR A 39 7.81 -6.99 4.43
N ALA A 40 7.80 -8.32 4.22
CA ALA A 40 7.60 -8.91 2.91
C ALA A 40 6.12 -9.25 2.68
N LEU A 41 5.55 -8.71 1.60
CA LEU A 41 4.25 -9.11 1.07
C LEU A 41 4.47 -10.06 -0.10
N ARG A 42 4.05 -11.31 0.09
CA ARG A 42 4.29 -12.41 -0.87
C ARG A 42 3.12 -12.56 -1.85
N GLY A 43 3.43 -13.10 -3.03
CA GLY A 43 2.46 -13.42 -4.07
C GLY A 43 2.29 -12.34 -5.14
N HIS A 44 1.74 -12.76 -6.28
CA HIS A 44 1.60 -11.91 -7.46
C HIS A 44 0.71 -10.69 -7.19
N ALA A 45 -0.43 -10.88 -6.53
CA ALA A 45 -1.33 -9.78 -6.18
C ALA A 45 -0.64 -8.70 -5.35
N ALA A 46 0.25 -9.08 -4.42
CA ALA A 46 1.02 -8.10 -3.64
C ALA A 46 2.02 -7.32 -4.50
N GLN A 47 2.71 -7.99 -5.42
CA GLN A 47 3.66 -7.35 -6.35
C GLN A 47 2.96 -6.37 -7.30
N VAL A 48 1.71 -6.67 -7.70
CA VAL A 48 0.89 -5.79 -8.55
C VAL A 48 0.26 -4.64 -7.78
N LEU A 49 -0.32 -4.92 -6.61
CA LEU A 49 -1.08 -3.91 -5.86
C LEU A 49 -0.17 -2.93 -5.11
N ALA A 50 0.95 -3.38 -4.52
CA ALA A 50 1.75 -2.53 -3.64
C ALA A 50 2.20 -1.20 -4.30
N PRO A 51 2.66 -1.17 -5.57
CA PRO A 51 2.99 0.09 -6.25
C PRO A 51 1.82 1.05 -6.43
N LEU A 52 0.58 0.55 -6.47
CA LEU A 52 -0.62 1.39 -6.68
C LEU A 52 -1.07 2.11 -5.40
N LEU A 53 -0.65 1.60 -4.24
CA LEU A 53 -1.02 2.11 -2.91
C LEU A 53 -0.04 3.20 -2.45
N ASP A 54 0.09 4.24 -3.27
CA ASP A 54 0.98 5.38 -3.03
C ASP A 54 0.28 6.58 -2.37
N GLY A 55 -1.02 6.49 -2.11
CA GLY A 55 -1.81 7.57 -1.52
C GLY A 55 -2.33 8.59 -2.54
N THR A 56 -2.22 8.30 -3.84
CA THR A 56 -2.76 9.16 -4.91
C THR A 56 -4.04 8.61 -5.56
N ARG A 57 -4.34 7.32 -5.34
CA ARG A 57 -5.50 6.62 -5.93
C ARG A 57 -6.53 6.32 -4.86
N ASP A 58 -7.80 6.55 -5.16
CA ASP A 58 -8.90 6.06 -4.33
C ASP A 58 -9.20 4.58 -4.63
N ARG A 59 -10.22 4.03 -3.97
CA ARG A 59 -10.60 2.62 -4.13
C ARG A 59 -10.99 2.27 -5.56
N GLU A 60 -11.75 3.13 -6.24
CA GLU A 60 -12.22 2.82 -7.60
C GLU A 60 -11.06 2.86 -8.60
N ALA A 61 -10.15 3.81 -8.44
CA ALA A 61 -8.95 3.92 -9.26
C ALA A 61 -7.99 2.73 -9.10
N VAL A 62 -7.97 2.07 -7.94
CA VAL A 62 -7.17 0.84 -7.71
C VAL A 62 -7.83 -0.41 -8.27
N LEU A 63 -9.17 -0.45 -8.35
CA LEU A 63 -9.93 -1.63 -8.80
C LEU A 63 -10.22 -1.66 -10.30
N ARG A 64 -9.91 -0.59 -11.02
CA ARG A 64 -10.00 -0.50 -12.49
C ARG A 64 -8.76 -1.08 -13.14
#